data_AF-A0A378WA19-F1
#
_entry.id   AF-A0A378WA19-F1
#
_cell.length_a   1.000
_cell.length_b   1.000
_cell.length_c   1.000
_cell.angle_alpha   90.00
_cell.angle_beta   90.00
_cell.angle_gamma   90.00
#
_symmetry.space_group_name_H-M   'P 1'
#
loop_
_entity.id
_entity.type
_entity.pdbx_description
1 polymer ?
#
loop_
_entity_poly.entity_id
_entity_poly.type
_entity_poly.pdbx_seq_one_letter_code
_entity_poly.pdbx_strand_id
1 'polypeptide(L)' 'MIDWHRENGYRAIQFNAVVETNTRAVALWQDLGFRIIGTVPKSYRSRRHGLVGLHIMYLEL' A
#
# COMPACT_ATOMS: atom_id res chain seq x y z
N MET A 1 -9.80 -9.00 7.09
CA MET A 1 -10.02 -7.72 6.34
C MET A 1 -10.28 -8.01 4.87
N ILE A 2 -9.39 -8.68 4.14
CA ILE A 2 -9.60 -9.05 2.73
C ILE A 2 -10.88 -9.90 2.55
N ASP A 3 -11.02 -10.99 3.31
CA ASP A 3 -12.17 -11.90 3.20
C ASP A 3 -13.50 -11.18 3.46
N TRP A 4 -13.55 -10.34 4.49
CA TRP A 4 -14.72 -9.52 4.78
C TRP A 4 -15.12 -8.63 3.59
N HIS A 5 -14.16 -8.00 2.89
CA HIS A 5 -14.49 -7.17 1.73
C HIS A 5 -15.02 -8.02 0.55
N ARG A 6 -14.49 -9.23 0.35
CA ARG A 6 -15.03 -10.19 -0.65
C ARG A 6 -16.46 -10.58 -0.31
N GLU A 7 -16.71 -10.96 0.94
CA GLU A 7 -18.04 -11.35 1.44
C GLU A 7 -19.07 -10.22 1.33
N ASN A 8 -18.62 -8.96 1.41
CA ASN A 8 -19.48 -7.77 1.28
C ASN A 8 -19.56 -7.22 -0.16
N GLY A 9 -19.06 -7.94 -1.16
CA GLY A 9 -19.22 -7.59 -2.58
C GLY A 9 -18.36 -6.43 -3.09
N TYR A 10 -17.30 -6.06 -2.36
CA TYR A 10 -16.32 -5.09 -2.87
C TYR A 10 -15.53 -5.69 -4.03
N ARG A 11 -15.11 -4.84 -4.97
CA ARG A 11 -14.36 -5.25 -6.17
C ARG A 11 -12.84 -5.14 -6.03
N ALA A 12 -12.38 -4.34 -5.08
CA ALA A 12 -10.97 -4.08 -4.86
C ALA A 12 -10.71 -3.43 -3.50
N ILE A 13 -9.45 -3.40 -3.09
CA ILE A 13 -8.93 -2.62 -1.96
C ILE A 13 -7.82 -1.70 -2.47
N GLN A 14 -7.85 -0.44 -2.04
CA GLN A 14 -6.78 0.52 -2.31
C GLN A 14 -6.20 1.07 -1.00
N PHE A 15 -4.88 1.03 -0.89
CA PHE A 15 -4.15 1.82 0.09
C PHE A 15 -3.58 3.06 -0.59
N ASN A 16 -4.03 4.23 -0.15
CA ASN A 16 -3.66 5.51 -0.77
C ASN A 16 -2.23 5.96 -0.44
N ALA A 17 -1.71 5.54 0.71
CA ALA A 17 -0.44 6.05 1.24
C ALA A 17 0.29 4.99 2.06
N VAL A 18 1.18 4.25 1.40
CA VAL A 18 2.11 3.32 2.06
C VAL A 18 3.52 3.86 1.94
N VAL A 19 4.18 4.17 3.05
CA VAL A 19 5.52 4.76 3.07
C VAL A 19 6.53 3.81 2.43
N GLU A 20 7.24 4.24 1.39
CA GLU A 20 8.12 3.37 0.58
C GLU A 20 9.26 2.75 1.39
N THR A 21 9.68 3.42 2.47
CA THR A 21 10.73 2.93 3.38
C THR A 21 10.21 1.98 4.46
N ASN A 22 8.90 1.78 4.58
CA ASN A 22 8.32 0.74 5.43
C ASN A 22 8.31 -0.60 4.70
N THR A 23 9.51 -1.08 4.35
CA THR A 23 9.72 -2.25 3.48
C THR A 23 9.06 -3.52 4.03
N ARG A 24 8.93 -3.66 5.36
CA ARG A 24 8.21 -4.79 5.98
C ARG A 24 6.72 -4.78 5.66
N ALA A 25 6.06 -3.62 5.76
CA ALA A 25 4.65 -3.51 5.40
C ALA A 25 4.45 -3.67 3.89
N VAL A 26 5.34 -3.08 3.08
CA VAL A 26 5.27 -3.22 1.61
C VAL A 26 5.38 -4.70 1.21
N ALA A 27 6.35 -5.43 1.73
CA ALA A 27 6.52 -6.86 1.45
C ALA A 27 5.30 -7.68 1.89
N LEU A 28 4.78 -7.44 3.11
CA LEU A 28 3.57 -8.10 3.60
C LEU A 28 2.38 -7.88 2.66
N TRP A 29 2.16 -6.65 2.18
CA TRP A 29 1.05 -6.38 1.28
C TRP A 29 1.24 -7.01 -0.10
N GLN A 30 2.46 -7.05 -0.62
CA GLN A 30 2.78 -7.76 -1.86
C GLN A 30 2.52 -9.26 -1.74
N ASP A 31 2.91 -9.88 -0.62
CA ASP A 31 2.64 -11.30 -0.35
C ASP A 31 1.13 -11.60 -0.26
N LEU A 32 0.33 -10.64 0.21
CA LEU A 32 -1.13 -10.71 0.24
C LEU A 32 -1.79 -10.36 -1.11
N GLY A 33 -0.99 -10.12 -2.16
CA GLY A 33 -1.47 -9.88 -3.53
C GLY A 33 -1.66 -8.41 -3.92
N PHE A 34 -1.35 -7.45 -3.04
CA PHE A 34 -1.40 -6.04 -3.42
C PHE A 34 -0.23 -5.70 -4.36
N ARG A 35 -0.52 -4.96 -5.43
CA ARG A 35 0.49 -4.39 -6.33
C ARG A 35 0.64 -2.89 -6.10
N ILE A 36 1.86 -2.38 -6.24
CA ILE A 36 2.11 -0.94 -6.29
C ILE A 36 1.62 -0.42 -7.64
N ILE A 37 0.68 0.53 -7.60
CA ILE A 37 0.20 1.24 -8.80
C ILE A 37 1.18 2.34 -9.21
N GLY A 38 1.76 3.01 -8.22
CA GLY A 38 2.74 4.05 -8.41
C GLY A 38 3.19 4.62 -7.07
N THR A 39 4.17 5.53 -7.13
CA THR A 39 4.73 6.19 -5.95
C THR A 39 4.68 7.69 -6.16
N VAL A 40 4.05 8.40 -5.23
CA VAL A 40 4.14 9.88 -5.20
C VAL A 40 5.48 10.24 -4.54
N PRO A 41 6.46 10.80 -5.27
CA PRO A 41 7.79 11.03 -4.72
C PRO A 41 7.79 12.14 -3.67
N LYS A 42 8.65 12.01 -2.64
CA LYS A 42 8.88 13.04 -1.60
C LYS A 42 7.61 13.52 -0.87
N SER A 43 6.58 12.67 -0.79
CA SER A 43 5.26 12.99 -0.26
C SER A 43 5.12 12.73 1.24
N TYR A 44 6.12 12.12 1.88
CA TYR A 44 6.14 11.87 3.32
C TYR A 44 7.49 12.24 3.95
N ARG A 45 7.47 12.91 5.11
CA ARG A 45 8.68 13.24 5.89
C ARG A 45 8.92 12.19 6.98
N SER A 46 9.75 11.20 6.67
CA SER A 46 10.20 10.18 7.61
C SER A 46 11.24 10.73 8.57
N ARG A 47 11.09 10.44 9.88
CA ARG A 47 12.06 10.85 10.92
C ARG A 47 13.46 10.26 10.69
N ARG A 48 13.56 9.08 10.07
CA ARG A 48 14.83 8.36 9.85
C ARG A 48 15.37 8.50 8.43
N HIS A 49 14.49 8.73 7.44
CA HIS A 49 14.85 8.64 6.02
C HIS A 49 14.68 9.95 5.23
N GLY A 50 14.26 11.05 5.88
CA GLY A 50 14.03 12.32 5.21
C GLY A 50 12.74 12.32 4.37
N LEU A 51 12.74 13.02 3.24
CA LEU A 51 11.61 13.04 2.31
C LEU A 51 11.62 11.75 1.48
N VAL A 52 10.57 10.96 1.65
CA VAL A 52 10.37 9.66 0.97
C VAL A 52 9.01 9.66 0.27
N GLY A 53 8.83 8.71 -0.64
CA GLY A 53 7.61 8.49 -1.37
C GLY A 53 6.54 7.73 -0.59
N LEU A 54 5.31 7.84 -1.11
CA LEU A 54 4.15 7.07 -0.70
C LEU A 54 3.68 6.24 -1.90
N HIS A 55 3.66 4.92 -1.75
CA HIS A 55 3.04 4.02 -2.69
C HIS A 55 1.52 4.12 -2.60
N ILE A 56 0.87 4.12 -3.76
CA ILE A 56 -0.52 3.70 -3.89
C ILE A 56 -0.50 2.20 -4.18
N MET A 57 -1.17 1.40 -3.36
CA MET A 57 -1.24 -0.05 -3.53
C MET A 57 -2.67 -0.50 -3.78
N TYR A 58 -2.83 -1.54 -4.59
CA TYR A 58 -4.12 -2.03 -5.06
C TYR A 58 -4.19 -3.55 -5.03
N LEU A 59 -5.31 -4.10 -4.58
CA LEU A 59 -5.66 -5.52 -4.65
C LEU A 59 -7.02 -5.66 -5.35
N GLU A 60 -7.09 -6.47 -6.39
CA GLU A 60 -8.36 -6.94 -6.96
C GLU A 60 -8.93 -8.05 -6.06
N LEU A 61 -10.23 -8.02 -5.77
CA LEU A 61 -10.87 -8.91 -4.78
C LEU A 61 -11.69 -10.05 -5.38
#